data_AF-A0A7C4QPG5-F1
#
_entry.id   AF-A0A7C4QPG5-F1
#
_cell.length_a   1.000
_cell.length_b   1.000
_cell.length_c   1.000
_cell.angle_alpha   90.00
_cell.angle_beta   90.00
_cell.angle_gamma   90.00
#
_symmetry.space_group_name_H-M   'P 1'
#
loop_
_entity.id
_entity.type
_entity.pdbx_description
1 polymer ?
#
loop_
_entity_poly.entity_id
_entity_poly.type
_entity_poly.pdbx_seq_one_letter_code
_entity_poly.pdbx_strand_id
1 'polypeptide(L)'
;MPRRPSSSNWIFDLAQSASAVFVVNARRQFQLFNAGCEQETGWSAADIHELRADYVTEADVRSVQAVAAALAPPPQVWHGEVVVAAVDLPHRSETPRPRLICFFPMQNEARQVSAVLGVIISPPAPQGPGLPVITSSLHAELASLRQQLRQQFGERTLLARTAAMLRVLQQVKVAQATRIPVLIRGEPGTGKEHIARVIHYGGNSGRRSFVPFDCRHIDSLELQRTLRHFAEERLAEGPLAPGTLYFAHIDAAPSEVLERIAEFAEEEQEETSQRIIVGSVTPLERLVDAQRFPQELYYRLTTLVIDVPPLRERLEELALAAQLFLEELNRDADQQVSHFHDSVLAAFRRYHWPGNLDELRLVVVEARQACDGPVILPEHLPFRFRTGADAQKVMPRQRPLPEPLAPLLERVEREQLELALMTARGNVSQAAELLGISRARLYRRMQHLGVSPAVGPMLSSNAPSSPNAPLPSPDAPLPSPNAPLPPPNAPLPSPNAPLPSPDAPLSSPDAPLPSPDAAEP
;
A
#
# COMPACT_ATOMS: atom_id res chain seq x y z
N MET A 1 -55.68 -14.35 57.03
CA MET A 1 -54.76 -14.44 55.89
C MET A 1 -55.02 -13.27 54.95
N PRO A 2 -54.11 -12.28 54.84
CA PRO A 2 -54.18 -11.30 53.77
C PRO A 2 -53.43 -11.82 52.54
N ARG A 3 -53.99 -11.45 51.38
CA ARG A 3 -53.70 -11.97 50.04
C ARG A 3 -52.27 -11.67 49.58
N ARG A 4 -51.68 -12.62 48.84
CA ARG A 4 -50.42 -12.45 48.08
C ARG A 4 -50.53 -11.21 47.17
N PRO A 5 -49.55 -10.28 47.17
CA PRO A 5 -49.51 -9.24 46.16
C PRO A 5 -49.15 -9.85 44.81
N SER A 6 -49.91 -9.47 43.78
CA SER A 6 -49.68 -9.84 42.39
C SER A 6 -48.34 -9.30 41.88
N SER A 7 -47.72 -10.06 40.99
CA SER A 7 -46.37 -9.95 40.42
C SER A 7 -46.10 -8.69 39.54
N SER A 8 -46.58 -7.50 39.90
CA SER A 8 -46.45 -6.31 39.03
C SER A 8 -46.45 -4.97 39.80
N ASN A 9 -45.52 -4.75 40.73
CA ASN A 9 -45.31 -3.41 41.32
C ASN A 9 -43.83 -2.97 41.37
N TRP A 10 -42.88 -3.88 41.13
CA TRP A 10 -41.44 -3.54 41.19
C TRP A 10 -40.97 -2.64 40.03
N ILE A 11 -41.59 -2.74 38.86
CA ILE A 11 -41.32 -1.84 37.71
C ILE A 11 -41.72 -0.40 38.06
N PHE A 12 -42.83 -0.22 38.79
CA PHE A 12 -43.33 1.09 39.22
C PHE A 12 -42.42 1.72 40.27
N ASP A 13 -41.91 0.92 41.22
CA ASP A 13 -40.96 1.38 42.24
C ASP A 13 -39.58 1.76 41.63
N LEU A 14 -39.11 1.03 40.61
CA LEU A 14 -37.87 1.37 39.89
C LEU A 14 -38.00 2.63 39.00
N ALA A 15 -39.19 2.87 38.43
CA ALA A 15 -39.46 4.06 37.64
C ALA A 15 -39.37 5.35 38.47
N GLN A 16 -39.62 5.28 39.78
CA GLN A 16 -39.56 6.42 40.72
C GLN A 16 -38.20 6.57 41.42
N SER A 17 -37.23 5.71 41.11
CA SER A 17 -35.87 5.76 41.69
C SER A 17 -35.11 7.01 41.24
N ALA A 18 -34.33 7.59 42.17
CA ALA A 18 -33.39 8.68 41.86
C ALA A 18 -32.14 8.22 41.09
N SER A 19 -31.86 6.91 41.05
CA SER A 19 -30.75 6.34 40.27
C SER A 19 -31.18 6.11 38.83
N ALA A 20 -30.26 6.28 37.88
CA ALA A 20 -30.51 6.01 36.46
C ALA A 20 -30.60 4.50 36.20
N VAL A 21 -31.80 4.00 35.88
CA VAL A 21 -32.10 2.57 35.75
C VAL A 21 -32.96 2.30 34.52
N PHE A 22 -32.65 1.22 33.81
CA PHE A 22 -33.40 0.72 32.66
C PHE A 22 -33.56 -0.81 32.71
N VAL A 23 -34.56 -1.35 32.01
CA VAL A 23 -34.82 -2.80 31.91
C VAL A 23 -34.97 -3.20 30.46
N VAL A 24 -34.30 -4.28 30.06
CA VAL A 24 -34.37 -4.86 28.73
C VAL A 24 -34.92 -6.29 28.81
N ASN A 25 -35.88 -6.66 27.97
CA ASN A 25 -36.46 -8.01 27.94
C ASN A 25 -35.59 -9.02 27.18
N ALA A 26 -35.91 -10.32 27.25
CA ALA A 26 -35.22 -11.37 26.50
C ALA A 26 -35.18 -11.19 24.96
N ARG A 27 -36.03 -10.31 24.39
CA ARG A 27 -36.01 -9.93 22.96
C ARG A 27 -35.17 -8.68 22.68
N ARG A 28 -34.43 -8.20 23.69
CA ARG A 28 -33.58 -7.00 23.71
C ARG A 28 -34.33 -5.67 23.57
N GLN A 29 -35.62 -5.63 23.92
CA GLN A 29 -36.41 -4.40 23.87
C GLN A 29 -36.47 -3.73 25.25
N PHE A 30 -36.39 -2.40 25.28
CA PHE A 30 -36.50 -1.62 26.50
C PHE A 30 -37.92 -1.69 27.06
N GLN A 31 -38.08 -2.21 28.27
CA GLN A 31 -39.34 -2.24 29.01
C GLN A 31 -39.45 -1.09 30.02
N LEU A 32 -38.31 -0.57 30.47
CA LEU A 32 -38.24 0.54 31.42
C LEU A 32 -37.02 1.38 31.09
N PHE A 33 -37.21 2.69 31.12
CA PHE A 33 -36.16 3.70 31.00
C PHE A 33 -36.61 4.88 31.88
N ASN A 34 -35.97 5.08 33.03
CA ASN A 34 -36.49 6.02 34.04
C ASN A 34 -35.95 7.44 33.83
N ALA A 35 -36.49 8.41 34.58
CA ALA A 35 -36.11 9.82 34.48
C ALA A 35 -34.60 10.07 34.75
N GLY A 36 -33.94 9.22 35.54
CA GLY A 36 -32.49 9.28 35.73
C GLY A 36 -31.72 8.95 34.45
N CYS A 37 -32.17 7.96 33.67
CA CYS A 37 -31.58 7.67 32.36
C CYS A 37 -31.83 8.80 31.34
N GLU A 38 -32.98 9.46 31.40
CA GLU A 38 -33.27 10.64 30.54
C GLU A 38 -32.29 11.79 30.83
N GLN A 39 -31.95 12.02 32.10
CA GLN A 39 -30.96 13.03 32.50
C GLN A 39 -29.54 12.67 32.06
N GLU A 40 -29.19 11.38 32.09
CA GLU A 40 -27.84 10.90 31.72
C GLU A 40 -27.61 10.83 30.20
N THR A 41 -28.68 10.77 29.40
CA THR A 41 -28.60 10.57 27.93
C THR A 41 -29.19 11.71 27.11
N GLY A 42 -30.07 12.53 27.70
CA GLY A 42 -30.79 13.61 27.01
C GLY A 42 -31.91 13.12 26.09
N TRP A 43 -32.27 11.82 26.14
CA TRP A 43 -33.32 11.19 25.35
C TRP A 43 -34.47 10.72 26.24
N SER A 44 -35.71 10.80 25.74
CA SER A 44 -36.87 10.42 26.52
C SER A 44 -37.13 8.92 26.46
N ALA A 45 -37.85 8.38 27.45
CA ALA A 45 -38.28 6.99 27.46
C ALA A 45 -39.10 6.63 26.20
N ALA A 46 -39.88 7.57 25.66
CA ALA A 46 -40.67 7.37 24.44
C ALA A 46 -39.80 7.16 23.19
N ASP A 47 -38.64 7.82 23.12
CA ASP A 47 -37.70 7.70 21.99
C ASP A 47 -37.00 6.34 21.95
N ILE A 48 -36.85 5.69 23.12
CA ILE A 48 -36.04 4.47 23.29
C ILE A 48 -36.89 3.20 23.35
N HIS A 49 -38.15 3.28 23.76
CA HIS A 49 -39.02 2.12 24.01
C HIS A 49 -39.23 1.20 22.79
N GLU A 50 -39.18 1.75 21.56
CA GLU A 50 -39.32 0.95 20.32
C GLU A 50 -37.99 0.37 19.80
N LEU A 51 -36.87 0.75 20.40
CA LEU A 51 -35.53 0.34 19.96
C LEU A 51 -35.10 -0.99 20.58
N ARG A 52 -34.14 -1.64 19.91
CA ARG A 52 -33.48 -2.85 20.40
C ARG A 52 -32.09 -2.49 20.91
N ALA A 53 -31.73 -3.02 22.07
CA ALA A 53 -30.44 -2.84 22.71
C ALA A 53 -29.45 -3.87 22.13
N ASP A 54 -29.00 -3.63 20.89
CA ASP A 54 -28.07 -4.50 20.17
C ASP A 54 -26.63 -4.04 20.34
N TYR A 55 -25.72 -5.00 20.55
CA TYR A 55 -24.31 -4.75 20.81
C TYR A 55 -23.55 -4.40 19.51
N VAL A 56 -23.79 -3.20 18.99
CA VAL A 56 -23.33 -2.72 17.67
C VAL A 56 -22.56 -1.41 17.82
N THR A 57 -21.58 -1.16 16.94
CA THR A 57 -20.87 0.14 16.89
C THR A 57 -21.62 1.14 16.03
N GLU A 58 -22.22 2.14 16.65
CA GLU A 58 -22.89 3.25 15.95
C GLU A 58 -21.89 4.35 15.54
N ALA A 59 -22.05 4.86 14.32
CA ALA A 59 -21.12 5.87 13.78
C ALA A 59 -21.49 7.29 14.17
N ASP A 60 -22.77 7.56 14.45
CA ASP A 60 -23.23 8.84 14.95
C ASP A 60 -23.47 8.77 16.46
N VAL A 61 -22.53 9.32 17.22
CA VAL A 61 -22.54 9.34 18.68
C VAL A 61 -23.66 10.24 19.24
N ARG A 62 -24.37 11.01 18.41
CA ARG A 62 -25.51 11.85 18.86
C ARG A 62 -26.87 11.25 18.51
N SER A 63 -26.90 10.03 17.97
CA SER A 63 -28.13 9.33 17.62
C SER A 63 -28.76 8.59 18.80
N VAL A 64 -30.08 8.34 18.74
CA VAL A 64 -30.78 7.50 19.74
C VAL A 64 -30.27 6.05 19.67
N GLN A 65 -29.89 5.60 18.47
CA GLN A 65 -29.31 4.28 18.23
C GLN A 65 -27.99 4.10 18.98
N ALA A 66 -27.14 5.13 19.04
CA ALA A 66 -25.89 5.06 19.80
C ALA A 66 -26.15 4.86 21.30
N VAL A 67 -27.20 5.47 21.85
CA VAL A 67 -27.61 5.25 23.25
C VAL A 67 -28.15 3.83 23.44
N ALA A 68 -29.02 3.36 22.55
CA ALA A 68 -29.53 1.99 22.61
C ALA A 68 -28.39 0.94 22.56
N ALA A 69 -27.38 1.17 21.72
CA ALA A 69 -26.21 0.32 21.61
C ALA A 69 -25.29 0.39 22.84
N ALA A 70 -25.09 1.59 23.40
CA ALA A 70 -24.33 1.82 24.63
C ALA A 70 -24.96 1.11 25.85
N LEU A 71 -26.28 1.00 25.89
CA LEU A 71 -27.03 0.36 26.98
C LEU A 71 -27.28 -1.14 26.73
N ALA A 72 -26.73 -1.71 25.66
CA ALA A 72 -26.91 -3.13 25.32
C ALA A 72 -26.27 -4.06 26.36
N PRO A 73 -27.04 -4.99 26.97
CA PRO A 73 -26.48 -5.97 27.89
C PRO A 73 -25.47 -6.90 27.21
N PRO A 74 -24.26 -7.07 27.78
CA PRO A 74 -23.27 -8.04 27.30
C PRO A 74 -23.84 -9.47 27.24
N PRO A 75 -23.35 -10.32 26.32
CA PRO A 75 -23.86 -11.68 26.12
C PRO A 75 -23.81 -12.55 27.39
N GLN A 76 -22.83 -12.31 28.27
CA GLN A 76 -22.66 -13.04 29.53
C GLN A 76 -23.86 -12.85 30.48
N VAL A 77 -24.51 -11.69 30.45
CA VAL A 77 -25.66 -11.40 31.32
C VAL A 77 -26.83 -12.32 30.99
N TRP A 78 -27.05 -12.61 29.71
CA TRP A 78 -28.11 -13.53 29.28
C TRP A 78 -27.87 -14.98 29.72
N HIS A 79 -26.65 -15.31 30.17
CA HIS A 79 -26.29 -16.60 30.77
C HIS A 79 -26.41 -16.63 32.30
N GLY A 80 -26.89 -15.54 32.91
CA GLY A 80 -27.14 -15.45 34.35
C GLY A 80 -26.02 -14.81 35.16
N GLU A 81 -25.03 -14.18 34.51
CA GLU A 81 -23.94 -13.47 35.18
C GLU A 81 -24.28 -12.00 35.43
N VAL A 82 -23.90 -11.47 36.61
CA VAL A 82 -23.93 -10.02 36.86
C VAL A 82 -22.68 -9.40 36.25
N VAL A 83 -22.84 -8.43 35.36
CA VAL A 83 -21.73 -7.82 34.62
C VAL A 83 -21.73 -6.31 34.83
N VAL A 84 -20.56 -5.73 35.07
CA VAL A 84 -20.39 -4.27 35.07
C VAL A 84 -19.62 -3.86 33.81
N ALA A 85 -20.21 -3.02 32.97
CA ALA A 85 -19.58 -2.51 31.75
C ALA A 85 -19.25 -1.04 31.89
N ALA A 86 -18.03 -0.63 31.51
CA ALA A 86 -17.70 0.76 31.32
C ALA A 86 -18.13 1.21 29.93
N VAL A 87 -18.86 2.32 29.85
CA VAL A 87 -19.42 2.85 28.61
C VAL A 87 -19.23 4.36 28.57
N ASP A 88 -18.74 4.88 27.44
CA ASP A 88 -18.85 6.31 27.14
C ASP A 88 -20.28 6.58 26.70
N LEU A 89 -21.12 6.95 27.66
CA LEU A 89 -22.54 7.10 27.46
C LEU A 89 -22.80 8.29 26.54
N PRO A 90 -23.37 8.07 25.33
CA PRO A 90 -23.65 9.15 24.41
C PRO A 90 -24.77 10.05 24.93
N HIS A 91 -24.70 11.33 24.62
CA HIS A 91 -25.69 12.33 25.03
C HIS A 91 -26.22 13.11 23.83
N ARG A 92 -27.51 13.46 23.85
CA ARG A 92 -28.19 14.17 22.75
C ARG A 92 -27.52 15.49 22.36
N SER A 93 -27.06 16.26 23.33
CA SER A 93 -26.51 17.61 23.13
C SER A 93 -25.10 17.82 23.67
N GLU A 94 -24.54 16.86 24.39
CA GLU A 94 -23.27 17.01 25.11
C GLU A 94 -22.23 16.00 24.62
N THR A 95 -20.98 16.17 25.05
CA THR A 95 -19.94 15.17 24.80
C THR A 95 -20.22 13.89 25.59
N PRO A 96 -19.94 12.70 25.04
CA PRO A 96 -20.11 11.44 25.75
C PRO A 96 -19.40 11.46 27.10
N ARG A 97 -20.06 10.91 28.13
CA ARG A 97 -19.55 10.90 29.50
C ARG A 97 -19.24 9.47 29.92
N PRO A 98 -18.09 9.22 30.57
CA PRO A 98 -17.78 7.89 31.07
C PRO A 98 -18.76 7.51 32.19
N ARG A 99 -19.39 6.35 32.04
CA ARG A 99 -20.31 5.73 33.00
C ARG A 99 -19.97 4.26 33.18
N LEU A 100 -20.35 3.72 34.33
CA LEU A 100 -20.38 2.28 34.54
C LEU A 100 -21.85 1.85 34.52
N ILE A 101 -22.13 0.71 33.90
CA ILE A 101 -23.47 0.12 33.87
C ILE A 101 -23.39 -1.25 34.51
N CYS A 102 -24.10 -1.43 35.62
CA CYS A 102 -24.25 -2.72 36.27
C CYS A 102 -25.48 -3.43 35.70
N PHE A 103 -25.26 -4.56 35.02
CA PHE A 103 -26.28 -5.41 34.45
C PHE A 103 -26.57 -6.59 35.37
N PHE A 104 -27.81 -6.70 35.81
CA PHE A 104 -28.31 -7.78 36.67
C PHE A 104 -29.29 -8.65 35.88
N PRO A 105 -29.00 -9.95 35.68
CA PRO A 105 -29.92 -10.86 35.04
C PRO A 105 -31.09 -11.18 35.96
N MET A 106 -32.30 -11.08 35.43
CA MET A 106 -33.52 -11.45 36.11
C MET A 106 -33.98 -12.81 35.59
N GLN A 107 -33.94 -13.82 36.45
CA GLN A 107 -34.30 -15.19 36.09
C GLN A 107 -35.76 -15.48 36.43
N ASN A 108 -36.42 -16.26 35.58
CA ASN A 108 -37.74 -16.84 35.86
C ASN A 108 -37.62 -18.09 36.75
N GLU A 109 -38.75 -18.67 37.15
CA GLU A 109 -38.78 -19.88 38.00
C GLU A 109 -38.04 -21.09 37.40
N ALA A 110 -37.81 -21.10 36.08
CA ALA A 110 -37.06 -22.12 35.35
C ALA A 110 -35.55 -21.81 35.21
N ARG A 111 -35.02 -20.81 35.95
CA ARG A 111 -33.63 -20.33 35.89
C ARG A 111 -33.18 -19.78 34.52
N GLN A 112 -34.12 -19.40 33.65
CA GLN A 112 -33.82 -18.72 32.40
C GLN A 112 -33.92 -17.20 32.58
N VAL A 113 -32.97 -16.46 32.02
CA VAL A 113 -32.97 -14.98 32.07
C VAL A 113 -34.11 -14.43 31.23
N SER A 114 -35.13 -13.86 31.88
CA SER A 114 -36.32 -13.29 31.23
C SER A 114 -36.20 -11.79 30.95
N ALA A 115 -35.37 -11.10 31.72
CA ALA A 115 -35.05 -9.68 31.56
C ALA A 115 -33.67 -9.36 32.16
N VAL A 116 -33.14 -8.19 31.81
CA VAL A 116 -31.90 -7.64 32.38
C VAL A 116 -32.17 -6.24 32.90
N LEU A 117 -31.78 -6.00 34.15
CA LEU A 117 -31.81 -4.69 34.79
C LEU A 117 -30.44 -4.02 34.62
N GLY A 118 -30.40 -2.84 34.01
CA GLY A 118 -29.20 -2.01 33.90
C GLY A 118 -29.26 -0.83 34.86
N VAL A 119 -28.20 -0.61 35.64
CA VAL A 119 -28.07 0.53 36.56
C VAL A 119 -26.85 1.35 36.14
N ILE A 120 -27.07 2.61 35.76
CA ILE A 120 -26.01 3.54 35.34
C ILE A 120 -25.47 4.26 36.57
N ILE A 121 -24.16 4.19 36.78
CA ILE A 121 -23.45 4.85 37.88
C ILE A 121 -22.28 5.67 37.34
N SER A 122 -21.98 6.79 38.00
CA SER A 122 -20.80 7.60 37.70
C SER A 122 -19.55 6.92 38.28
N PRO A 123 -18.44 6.81 37.53
CA PRO A 123 -17.22 6.22 38.06
C PRO A 123 -16.64 7.09 39.19
N PRO A 124 -16.16 6.50 40.30
CA PRO A 124 -15.44 7.25 41.32
C PRO A 124 -14.12 7.79 40.75
N ALA A 125 -13.73 9.00 41.18
CA ALA A 125 -12.48 9.63 40.74
C ALA A 125 -11.27 8.69 41.00
N PRO A 126 -10.28 8.63 40.09
CA PRO A 126 -9.23 7.62 40.13
C PRO A 126 -8.34 7.80 41.36
N GLN A 127 -8.40 6.84 42.29
CA GLN A 127 -7.41 6.67 43.35
C GLN A 127 -6.67 5.35 43.14
N GLY A 128 -5.40 5.45 42.74
CA GLY A 128 -4.37 4.44 42.96
C GLY A 128 -4.48 3.12 42.19
N PRO A 129 -3.37 2.36 42.09
CA PRO A 129 -3.23 1.26 41.14
C PRO A 129 -3.77 -0.06 41.72
N GLY A 130 -4.63 -0.75 40.98
CA GLY A 130 -5.15 -2.06 41.41
C GLY A 130 -5.87 -2.85 40.30
N LEU A 131 -5.20 -3.92 39.86
CA LEU A 131 -5.68 -5.16 39.22
C LEU A 131 -6.32 -5.09 37.80
N PRO A 132 -6.12 -6.14 36.98
CA PRO A 132 -6.18 -6.03 35.53
C PRO A 132 -7.62 -6.18 35.01
N VAL A 133 -8.15 -5.11 34.44
CA VAL A 133 -9.40 -5.07 33.67
C VAL A 133 -9.05 -5.32 32.21
N ILE A 134 -9.20 -6.57 31.73
CA ILE A 134 -8.62 -6.98 30.42
C ILE A 134 -9.60 -6.92 29.23
N THR A 135 -10.92 -6.69 29.38
CA THR A 135 -11.82 -6.81 28.20
C THR A 135 -12.67 -5.59 27.82
N SER A 136 -12.90 -4.62 28.71
CA SER A 136 -13.46 -3.30 28.32
C SER A 136 -12.41 -2.36 27.75
N SER A 137 -11.13 -2.56 28.11
CA SER A 137 -10.02 -1.91 27.43
C SER A 137 -10.01 -2.29 25.95
N LEU A 138 -10.24 -3.56 25.61
CA LEU A 138 -10.10 -4.05 24.23
C LEU A 138 -11.12 -3.47 23.25
N HIS A 139 -12.38 -3.24 23.63
CA HIS A 139 -13.35 -2.61 22.71
C HIS A 139 -13.06 -1.12 22.49
N ALA A 140 -12.73 -0.39 23.57
CA ALA A 140 -12.32 1.01 23.49
C ALA A 140 -10.98 1.16 22.76
N GLU A 141 -10.06 0.23 22.99
CA GLU A 141 -8.77 0.12 22.32
C GLU A 141 -8.96 -0.22 20.84
N LEU A 142 -9.82 -1.17 20.47
CA LEU A 142 -10.16 -1.46 19.07
C LEU A 142 -10.84 -0.27 18.38
N ALA A 143 -11.73 0.45 19.05
CA ALA A 143 -12.37 1.65 18.50
C ALA A 143 -11.36 2.79 18.32
N SER A 144 -10.50 3.02 19.32
CA SER A 144 -9.39 3.97 19.28
C SER A 144 -8.40 3.63 18.16
N LEU A 145 -7.99 2.37 18.05
CA LEU A 145 -7.12 1.85 16.98
C LEU A 145 -7.76 2.07 15.61
N ARG A 146 -9.06 1.82 15.45
CA ARG A 146 -9.78 2.12 14.19
C ARG A 146 -9.84 3.60 13.87
N GLN A 147 -10.09 4.43 14.87
CA GLN A 147 -10.11 5.87 14.70
C GLN A 147 -8.72 6.39 14.34
N GLN A 148 -7.66 5.88 14.98
CA GLN A 148 -6.27 6.15 14.63
C GLN A 148 -5.96 5.73 13.20
N LEU A 149 -6.39 4.53 12.77
CA LEU A 149 -6.23 4.07 11.39
C LEU A 149 -6.96 4.98 10.39
N ARG A 150 -8.18 5.43 10.69
CA ARG A 150 -8.90 6.39 9.84
C ARG A 150 -8.23 7.76 9.78
N GLN A 151 -7.64 8.22 10.89
CA GLN A 151 -6.87 9.45 10.92
C GLN A 151 -5.55 9.31 10.14
N GLN A 152 -4.88 8.17 10.27
CA GLN A 152 -3.63 7.84 9.57
C GLN A 152 -3.84 7.66 8.06
N PHE A 153 -4.98 7.09 7.65
CA PHE A 153 -5.31 6.80 6.26
C PHE A 153 -6.49 7.64 5.76
N GLY A 154 -6.59 8.90 6.19
CA GLY A 154 -7.58 9.85 5.66
C GLY A 154 -7.13 10.50 4.35
N GLU A 155 -8.07 11.12 3.61
CA GLU A 155 -7.74 11.89 2.39
C GLU A 155 -6.63 12.93 2.62
N ARG A 156 -6.61 13.54 3.82
CA ARG A 156 -5.65 14.57 4.20
C ARG A 156 -4.22 14.06 4.33
N THR A 157 -4.01 12.75 4.38
CA THR A 157 -2.67 12.15 4.44
C THR A 157 -2.09 11.90 3.06
N LEU A 158 -2.88 12.06 1.99
CA LEU A 158 -2.37 12.12 0.62
C LEU A 158 -1.83 13.53 0.34
N LEU A 159 -0.52 13.61 0.12
CA LEU A 159 0.09 14.81 -0.42
C LEU A 159 -0.36 14.97 -1.87
N ALA A 160 -1.06 16.06 -2.17
CA ALA A 160 -1.51 16.38 -3.51
C ALA A 160 -1.30 17.87 -3.76
N ARG A 161 -0.10 18.23 -4.24
CA ARG A 161 0.24 19.61 -4.63
C ARG A 161 0.33 19.78 -6.14
N THR A 162 0.56 18.69 -6.86
CA THR A 162 0.63 18.69 -8.32
C THR A 162 -0.71 18.37 -8.97
N ALA A 163 -0.92 18.85 -10.21
CA ALA A 163 -2.12 18.53 -10.99
C ALA A 163 -2.31 17.02 -11.24
N ALA A 164 -1.22 16.25 -11.28
CA ALA A 164 -1.28 14.79 -11.41
C ALA A 164 -1.82 14.14 -10.12
N MET A 165 -1.30 14.53 -8.95
CA MET A 165 -1.80 14.01 -7.67
C MET A 165 -3.20 14.51 -7.32
N LEU A 166 -3.59 15.70 -7.75
CA LEU A 166 -4.97 16.18 -7.61
C LEU A 166 -5.97 15.32 -8.40
N ARG A 167 -5.59 14.84 -9.59
CA ARG A 167 -6.38 13.86 -10.35
C ARG A 167 -6.47 12.52 -9.62
N VAL A 168 -5.36 12.03 -9.08
CA VAL A 168 -5.35 10.83 -8.23
C VAL A 168 -6.32 10.99 -7.05
N LEU A 169 -6.28 12.12 -6.35
CA LEU A 169 -7.17 12.39 -5.22
C LEU A 169 -8.66 12.40 -5.64
N GLN A 170 -8.99 12.95 -6.82
CA GLN A 170 -10.36 12.90 -7.36
C GLN A 170 -10.79 11.45 -7.64
N GLN A 171 -9.93 10.64 -8.25
CA GLN A 171 -10.22 9.22 -8.50
C GLN A 171 -10.37 8.42 -7.20
N VAL A 172 -9.54 8.71 -6.19
CA VAL A 172 -9.65 8.12 -4.84
C VAL A 172 -11.02 8.42 -4.22
N LYS A 173 -11.57 9.63 -4.38
CA LYS A 173 -12.91 9.98 -3.90
C LYS A 173 -14.01 9.18 -4.59
N VAL A 174 -13.91 9.04 -5.92
CA VAL A 174 -14.83 8.17 -6.68
C VAL A 174 -14.72 6.72 -6.21
N ALA A 175 -13.51 6.25 -5.95
CA ALA A 175 -13.27 4.93 -5.40
C ALA A 175 -13.90 4.78 -4.01
N GLN A 176 -13.78 5.75 -3.09
CA GLN A 176 -14.36 5.68 -1.75
C GLN A 176 -15.89 5.57 -1.76
N ALA A 177 -16.55 6.25 -2.70
CA ALA A 177 -18.01 6.24 -2.85
C ALA A 177 -18.57 4.96 -3.48
N THR A 178 -17.72 4.12 -4.08
CA THR A 178 -18.12 2.92 -4.83
C THR A 178 -17.46 1.66 -4.26
N ARG A 179 -17.97 0.49 -4.66
CA ARG A 179 -17.36 -0.83 -4.33
C ARG A 179 -16.70 -1.50 -5.53
N ILE A 180 -16.57 -0.77 -6.65
CA ILE A 180 -15.97 -1.31 -7.88
C ILE A 180 -14.50 -1.71 -7.65
N PRO A 181 -14.01 -2.72 -8.39
CA PRO A 181 -12.59 -3.05 -8.44
C PRO A 181 -11.74 -1.85 -8.85
N VAL A 182 -10.59 -1.68 -8.21
CA VAL A 182 -9.67 -0.57 -8.46
C VAL A 182 -8.26 -1.10 -8.75
N LEU A 183 -7.71 -0.74 -9.90
CA LEU A 183 -6.29 -0.92 -10.22
C LEU A 183 -5.52 0.36 -9.87
N ILE A 184 -4.52 0.24 -9.00
CA ILE A 184 -3.56 1.30 -8.68
C ILE A 184 -2.26 0.97 -9.40
N ARG A 185 -1.91 1.76 -10.41
CA ARG A 185 -0.70 1.59 -11.22
C ARG A 185 0.35 2.64 -10.85
N GLY A 186 1.61 2.22 -10.74
CA GLY A 186 2.71 3.15 -10.52
C GLY A 186 4.00 2.44 -10.11
N GLU A 187 5.11 3.17 -10.15
CA GLU A 187 6.44 2.63 -9.83
C GLU A 187 6.56 2.09 -8.39
N PRO A 188 7.60 1.29 -8.08
CA PRO A 188 7.87 0.86 -6.72
C PRO A 188 8.02 2.05 -5.77
N GLY A 189 7.42 1.97 -4.58
CA GLY A 189 7.50 3.00 -3.55
C GLY A 189 6.72 4.30 -3.80
N THR A 190 5.82 4.35 -4.79
CA THR A 190 4.97 5.55 -5.00
C THR A 190 3.86 5.73 -3.95
N GLY A 191 3.65 4.75 -3.06
CA GLY A 191 2.61 4.78 -2.01
C GLY A 191 1.29 4.10 -2.40
N LYS A 192 1.32 3.12 -3.32
CA LYS A 192 0.11 2.41 -3.79
C LYS A 192 -0.72 1.78 -2.67
N GLU A 193 -0.08 1.11 -1.71
CA GLU A 193 -0.79 0.53 -0.56
C GLU A 193 -1.42 1.62 0.32
N HIS A 194 -0.72 2.73 0.55
CA HIS A 194 -1.26 3.86 1.30
C HIS A 194 -2.53 4.41 0.62
N ILE A 195 -2.51 4.54 -0.71
CA ILE A 195 -3.69 4.93 -1.48
C ILE A 195 -4.82 3.89 -1.34
N ALA A 196 -4.53 2.59 -1.42
CA ALA A 196 -5.51 1.54 -1.21
C ALA A 196 -6.16 1.61 0.18
N ARG A 197 -5.37 1.87 1.22
CA ARG A 197 -5.85 2.08 2.60
C ARG A 197 -6.69 3.34 2.72
N VAL A 198 -6.31 4.43 2.06
CA VAL A 198 -7.12 5.67 2.02
C VAL A 198 -8.48 5.43 1.35
N ILE A 199 -8.51 4.65 0.27
CA ILE A 199 -9.76 4.26 -0.39
C ILE A 199 -10.64 3.43 0.56
N HIS A 200 -10.04 2.47 1.27
CA HIS A 200 -10.77 1.60 2.20
C HIS A 200 -11.33 2.36 3.40
N TYR A 201 -10.48 3.08 4.14
CA TYR A 201 -10.86 3.75 5.39
C TYR A 201 -11.71 5.02 5.19
N GLY A 202 -11.65 5.62 4.00
CA GLY A 202 -12.53 6.74 3.62
C GLY A 202 -13.89 6.32 3.06
N GLY A 203 -14.07 5.04 2.68
CA GLY A 203 -15.33 4.53 2.11
C GLY A 203 -16.21 3.76 3.10
N ASN A 204 -17.38 3.29 2.61
CA ASN A 204 -18.34 2.51 3.40
C ASN A 204 -17.75 1.18 3.94
N SER A 205 -16.68 0.66 3.33
CA SER A 205 -15.98 -0.55 3.76
C SER A 205 -15.02 -0.33 4.94
N GLY A 206 -14.73 0.92 5.33
CA GLY A 206 -13.78 1.27 6.40
C GLY A 206 -14.22 0.91 7.83
N ARG A 207 -15.33 0.16 7.98
CA ARG A 207 -15.77 -0.47 9.24
C ARG A 207 -15.30 -1.92 9.36
N ARG A 208 -14.91 -2.54 8.24
CA ARG A 208 -14.46 -3.93 8.10
C ARG A 208 -12.93 -4.01 7.97
N SER A 209 -12.37 -5.21 7.93
CA SER A 209 -10.92 -5.41 7.83
C SER A 209 -10.38 -5.10 6.43
N PHE A 210 -9.18 -4.50 6.37
CA PHE A 210 -8.36 -4.38 5.16
C PHE A 210 -7.33 -5.51 5.16
N VAL A 211 -7.34 -6.37 4.14
CA VAL A 211 -6.47 -7.54 4.06
C VAL A 211 -5.51 -7.40 2.87
N PRO A 212 -4.22 -7.10 3.11
CA PRO A 212 -3.21 -7.03 2.06
C PRO A 212 -2.59 -8.40 1.77
N PHE A 213 -2.34 -8.66 0.49
CA PHE A 213 -1.61 -9.81 -0.04
C PHE A 213 -0.47 -9.34 -0.94
N ASP A 214 0.72 -9.93 -0.81
CA ASP A 214 1.80 -9.76 -1.77
C ASP A 214 1.83 -10.95 -2.73
N CYS A 215 1.41 -10.72 -3.98
CA CYS A 215 1.23 -11.78 -4.96
C CYS A 215 2.55 -12.42 -5.43
N ARG A 216 3.70 -11.83 -5.09
CA ARG A 216 5.02 -12.38 -5.44
C ARG A 216 5.45 -13.53 -4.54
N HIS A 217 4.90 -13.60 -3.34
CA HIS A 217 5.41 -14.46 -2.26
C HIS A 217 4.37 -15.40 -1.69
N ILE A 218 3.08 -15.15 -1.93
CA ILE A 218 2.01 -16.00 -1.42
C ILE A 218 1.90 -17.32 -2.19
N ASP A 219 1.74 -18.41 -1.46
CA ASP A 219 1.48 -19.73 -2.02
C ASP A 219 0.02 -19.83 -2.55
N SER A 220 -0.17 -20.51 -3.68
CA SER A 220 -1.48 -20.58 -4.35
C SER A 220 -2.52 -21.35 -3.52
N LEU A 221 -2.12 -22.37 -2.76
CA LEU A 221 -3.00 -23.14 -1.89
C LEU A 221 -3.38 -22.36 -0.63
N GLU A 222 -2.42 -21.64 -0.04
CA GLU A 222 -2.70 -20.74 1.09
C GLU A 222 -3.69 -19.65 0.69
N LEU A 223 -3.46 -19.01 -0.46
CA LEU A 223 -4.37 -18.00 -1.00
C LEU A 223 -5.77 -18.59 -1.21
N GLN A 224 -5.88 -19.73 -1.90
CA GLN A 224 -7.17 -20.38 -2.15
C GLN A 224 -7.93 -20.68 -0.85
N ARG A 225 -7.24 -21.24 0.16
CA ARG A 225 -7.86 -21.54 1.47
C ARG A 225 -8.36 -20.28 2.15
N THR A 226 -7.57 -19.20 2.13
CA THR A 226 -7.96 -17.92 2.72
C THR A 226 -9.15 -17.30 1.99
N LEU A 227 -9.14 -17.27 0.67
CA LEU A 227 -10.25 -16.74 -0.14
C LEU A 227 -11.53 -17.54 0.08
N ARG A 228 -11.44 -18.87 0.13
CA ARG A 228 -12.60 -19.73 0.44
C ARG A 228 -13.15 -19.46 1.83
N HIS A 229 -12.27 -19.32 2.83
CA HIS A 229 -12.69 -18.98 4.19
C HIS A 229 -13.40 -17.62 4.23
N PHE A 230 -12.89 -16.63 3.50
CA PHE A 230 -13.55 -15.32 3.40
C PHE A 230 -14.90 -15.40 2.67
N ALA A 231 -15.04 -16.23 1.64
CA ALA A 231 -16.33 -16.48 0.98
C ALA A 231 -17.32 -17.22 1.91
N GLU A 232 -16.85 -18.12 2.77
CA GLU A 232 -17.66 -18.79 3.79
C GLU A 232 -18.06 -17.83 4.93
N GLU A 233 -17.18 -16.92 5.36
CA GLU A 233 -17.43 -15.86 6.35
C GLU A 233 -18.27 -14.69 5.80
N ARG A 234 -18.76 -14.78 4.56
CA ARG A 234 -19.56 -13.73 3.89
C ARG A 234 -20.79 -13.28 4.68
N LEU A 235 -21.33 -14.15 5.53
CA LEU A 235 -22.49 -13.92 6.42
C LEU A 235 -22.13 -13.33 7.79
N ALA A 236 -20.84 -13.23 8.12
CA ALA A 236 -20.39 -12.66 9.38
C ALA A 236 -20.49 -11.13 9.34
N GLU A 237 -21.57 -10.57 9.89
CA GLU A 237 -21.65 -9.14 10.19
C GLU A 237 -20.73 -8.86 11.39
N GLY A 238 -19.47 -8.55 11.10
CA GLY A 238 -18.49 -8.37 12.15
C GLY A 238 -17.33 -7.43 11.79
N PRO A 239 -16.74 -6.77 12.80
CA PRO A 239 -15.58 -5.90 12.66
C PRO A 239 -14.32 -6.58 12.08
N LEU A 240 -14.24 -7.91 12.17
CA LEU A 240 -13.12 -8.73 11.70
C LEU A 240 -13.35 -9.26 10.28
N ALA A 241 -14.59 -9.24 9.79
CA ALA A 241 -14.91 -9.70 8.44
C ALA A 241 -14.14 -8.87 7.40
N PRO A 242 -13.60 -9.50 6.36
CA PRO A 242 -12.89 -8.80 5.30
C PRO A 242 -13.83 -7.84 4.58
N GLY A 243 -13.43 -6.57 4.49
CA GLY A 243 -14.15 -5.54 3.74
C GLY A 243 -13.46 -5.17 2.43
N THR A 244 -12.13 -5.32 2.38
CA THR A 244 -11.33 -5.04 1.19
C THR A 244 -10.12 -5.96 1.15
N LEU A 245 -9.95 -6.65 0.02
CA LEU A 245 -8.77 -7.42 -0.30
C LEU A 245 -7.88 -6.57 -1.21
N TYR A 246 -6.62 -6.40 -0.80
CA TYR A 246 -5.63 -5.66 -1.58
C TYR A 246 -4.54 -6.60 -2.10
N PHE A 247 -4.45 -6.75 -3.42
CA PHE A 247 -3.45 -7.59 -4.07
C PHE A 247 -2.29 -6.74 -4.61
N ALA A 248 -1.19 -6.68 -3.86
CA ALA A 248 0.03 -5.99 -4.27
C ALA A 248 0.81 -6.81 -5.29
N HIS A 249 1.46 -6.13 -6.25
CA HIS A 249 2.36 -6.71 -7.23
C HIS A 249 1.70 -7.80 -8.10
N ILE A 250 0.46 -7.57 -8.52
CA ILE A 250 -0.30 -8.54 -9.32
C ILE A 250 0.35 -8.80 -10.68
N ASP A 251 1.13 -7.85 -11.19
CA ASP A 251 1.93 -8.00 -12.42
C ASP A 251 3.08 -9.00 -12.32
N ALA A 252 3.48 -9.37 -11.11
CA ALA A 252 4.53 -10.34 -10.83
C ALA A 252 3.99 -11.63 -10.18
N ALA A 253 2.67 -11.82 -10.18
CA ALA A 253 2.05 -13.01 -9.63
C ALA A 253 2.31 -14.26 -10.50
N PRO A 254 2.55 -15.43 -9.89
CA PRO A 254 2.51 -16.70 -10.60
C PRO A 254 1.14 -16.96 -11.25
N SER A 255 1.09 -17.73 -12.35
CA SER A 255 -0.16 -18.03 -13.05
C SER A 255 -1.21 -18.69 -12.15
N GLU A 256 -0.79 -19.63 -11.30
CA GLU A 256 -1.67 -20.31 -10.34
C GLU A 256 -2.32 -19.32 -9.36
N VAL A 257 -1.59 -18.29 -8.92
CA VAL A 257 -2.11 -17.24 -8.04
C VAL A 257 -3.14 -16.39 -8.80
N LEU A 258 -2.88 -16.04 -10.06
CA LEU A 258 -3.81 -15.30 -10.90
C LEU A 258 -5.11 -16.09 -11.15
N GLU A 259 -5.02 -17.40 -11.34
CA GLU A 259 -6.18 -18.28 -11.48
C GLU A 259 -7.07 -18.24 -10.22
N ARG A 260 -6.48 -18.34 -9.01
CA ARG A 260 -7.25 -18.24 -7.76
C ARG A 260 -7.92 -16.88 -7.57
N ILE A 261 -7.25 -15.80 -7.97
CA ILE A 261 -7.82 -14.45 -7.90
C ILE A 261 -8.97 -14.32 -8.91
N ALA A 262 -8.84 -14.91 -10.10
CA ALA A 262 -9.89 -14.91 -11.12
C ALA A 262 -11.13 -15.68 -10.67
N GLU A 263 -10.95 -16.91 -10.16
CA GLU A 263 -12.03 -17.73 -9.58
C GLU A 263 -12.80 -16.95 -8.51
N PHE A 264 -12.09 -16.30 -7.59
CA PHE A 264 -12.71 -15.50 -6.52
C PHE A 264 -13.40 -14.22 -7.03
N ALA A 265 -12.79 -13.53 -8.00
CA ALA A 265 -13.38 -12.33 -8.59
C ALA A 265 -14.65 -12.63 -9.41
N GLU A 266 -14.78 -13.85 -9.93
CA GLU A 266 -16.00 -14.36 -10.55
C GLU A 266 -17.13 -14.54 -9.52
N GLU A 267 -16.84 -15.22 -8.41
CA GLU A 267 -17.82 -15.51 -7.36
C GLU A 267 -18.36 -14.23 -6.66
N GLU A 268 -17.50 -13.24 -6.35
CA GLU A 268 -17.92 -12.02 -5.62
C GLU A 268 -18.83 -11.07 -6.44
N GLN A 269 -18.82 -11.12 -7.78
CA GLN A 269 -19.70 -10.27 -8.58
C GLN A 269 -21.17 -10.66 -8.47
N GLU A 270 -21.46 -11.93 -8.23
CA GLU A 270 -22.82 -12.44 -8.06
C GLU A 270 -23.34 -12.20 -6.63
N GLU A 271 -22.44 -11.96 -5.68
CA GLU A 271 -22.66 -12.20 -4.25
C GLU A 271 -21.96 -11.16 -3.34
N THR A 272 -22.07 -9.87 -3.71
CA THR A 272 -21.27 -8.75 -3.18
C THR A 272 -21.13 -8.64 -1.65
N SER A 273 -19.94 -8.93 -1.10
CA SER A 273 -19.57 -8.53 0.27
C SER A 273 -18.19 -7.89 0.36
N GLN A 274 -17.25 -8.21 -0.53
CA GLN A 274 -15.83 -7.85 -0.38
C GLN A 274 -15.31 -7.05 -1.57
N ARG A 275 -14.63 -5.93 -1.29
CA ARG A 275 -14.06 -5.07 -2.33
C ARG A 275 -12.68 -5.58 -2.75
N ILE A 276 -12.38 -5.57 -4.05
CA ILE A 276 -11.04 -5.87 -4.57
C ILE A 276 -10.31 -4.57 -4.95
N ILE A 277 -9.06 -4.43 -4.50
CA ILE A 277 -8.12 -3.39 -4.96
C ILE A 277 -6.82 -4.10 -5.36
N VAL A 278 -6.21 -3.71 -6.47
CA VAL A 278 -4.98 -4.32 -6.96
C VAL A 278 -3.91 -3.28 -7.22
N GLY A 279 -2.66 -3.63 -6.93
CA GLY A 279 -1.49 -2.77 -7.16
C GLY A 279 -0.59 -3.37 -8.23
N SER A 280 -0.23 -2.59 -9.24
CA SER A 280 0.69 -3.01 -10.30
C SER A 280 1.86 -2.04 -10.47
N VAL A 281 3.04 -2.57 -10.79
CA VAL A 281 4.19 -1.78 -11.27
C VAL A 281 4.18 -1.69 -12.79
N THR A 282 4.00 -2.82 -13.46
CA THR A 282 3.99 -2.91 -14.92
C THR A 282 2.58 -2.63 -15.46
N PRO A 283 2.43 -1.94 -16.61
CA PRO A 283 1.13 -1.87 -17.27
C PRO A 283 0.61 -3.28 -17.59
N LEU A 284 -0.56 -3.64 -17.06
CA LEU A 284 -1.12 -4.99 -17.21
C LEU A 284 -1.48 -5.29 -18.67
N GLU A 285 -1.79 -4.25 -19.45
CA GLU A 285 -2.03 -4.32 -20.89
C GLU A 285 -0.90 -5.07 -21.62
N ARG A 286 0.35 -4.74 -21.28
CA ARG A 286 1.53 -5.36 -21.89
C ARG A 286 1.68 -6.84 -21.52
N LEU A 287 1.18 -7.23 -20.34
CA LEU A 287 1.22 -8.61 -19.91
C LEU A 287 0.10 -9.43 -20.55
N VAL A 288 -1.06 -8.82 -20.80
CA VAL A 288 -2.14 -9.42 -21.58
C VAL A 288 -1.69 -9.65 -23.03
N ASP A 289 -1.09 -8.64 -23.67
CA ASP A 289 -0.55 -8.76 -25.03
C ASP A 289 0.52 -9.87 -25.14
N ALA A 290 1.31 -10.05 -24.09
CA ALA A 290 2.33 -11.10 -23.99
C ALA A 290 1.77 -12.48 -23.55
N GLN A 291 0.45 -12.63 -23.40
CA GLN A 291 -0.21 -13.85 -22.90
C GLN A 291 0.28 -14.32 -21.52
N ARG A 292 0.78 -13.39 -20.70
CA ARG A 292 1.27 -13.63 -19.33
C ARG A 292 0.28 -13.22 -18.25
N PHE A 293 -0.83 -12.60 -18.63
CA PHE A 293 -1.90 -12.19 -17.73
C PHE A 293 -3.25 -12.55 -18.35
N PRO A 294 -4.17 -13.20 -17.61
CA PRO A 294 -5.47 -13.59 -18.16
C PRO A 294 -6.29 -12.36 -18.58
N GLN A 295 -6.76 -12.35 -19.84
CA GLN A 295 -7.49 -11.22 -20.40
C GLN A 295 -8.82 -10.95 -19.66
N GLU A 296 -9.52 -12.01 -19.26
CA GLU A 296 -10.78 -11.90 -18.51
C GLU A 296 -10.57 -11.24 -17.14
N LEU A 297 -9.51 -11.65 -16.42
CA LEU A 297 -9.13 -11.04 -15.14
C LEU A 297 -8.75 -9.57 -15.31
N TYR A 298 -8.06 -9.21 -16.40
CA TYR A 298 -7.68 -7.82 -16.67
C TYR A 298 -8.91 -6.91 -16.70
N TYR A 299 -9.90 -7.22 -17.52
CA TYR A 299 -11.09 -6.37 -17.67
C TYR A 299 -11.87 -6.23 -16.35
N ARG A 300 -11.88 -7.26 -15.51
CA ARG A 300 -12.55 -7.23 -14.20
C ARG A 300 -11.83 -6.30 -13.22
N LEU A 301 -10.51 -6.37 -13.17
CA LEU A 301 -9.70 -5.59 -12.24
C LEU A 301 -9.54 -4.12 -12.66
N THR A 302 -9.67 -3.81 -13.95
CA THR A 302 -9.45 -2.45 -14.49
C THR A 302 -10.72 -1.60 -14.60
N THR A 303 -11.73 -1.83 -13.74
CA THR A 303 -12.96 -1.02 -13.75
C THR A 303 -12.68 0.45 -13.43
N LEU A 304 -11.82 0.72 -12.46
CA LEU A 304 -11.26 2.05 -12.19
C LEU A 304 -9.74 1.97 -12.11
N VAL A 305 -9.05 2.74 -12.95
CA VAL A 305 -7.58 2.79 -12.98
C VAL A 305 -7.08 4.11 -12.39
N ILE A 306 -6.19 4.01 -11.41
CA ILE A 306 -5.55 5.15 -10.74
C ILE A 306 -4.05 5.10 -11.05
N ASP A 307 -3.59 6.07 -11.82
CA ASP A 307 -2.18 6.22 -12.19
C ASP A 307 -1.45 7.13 -11.21
N VAL A 308 -0.55 6.54 -10.42
CA VAL A 308 0.22 7.24 -9.40
C VAL A 308 1.54 7.71 -9.99
N PRO A 309 1.77 9.03 -10.11
CA PRO A 309 3.00 9.56 -10.67
C PRO A 309 4.22 9.27 -9.77
N PRO A 310 5.39 9.00 -10.36
CA PRO A 310 6.64 8.86 -9.60
C PRO A 310 7.03 10.20 -8.95
N LEU A 311 7.81 10.14 -7.89
CA LEU A 311 8.21 11.28 -7.05
C LEU A 311 8.94 12.36 -7.86
N ARG A 312 9.70 11.98 -8.89
CA ARG A 312 10.36 12.91 -9.83
C ARG A 312 9.40 13.79 -10.63
N GLU A 313 8.14 13.38 -10.80
CA GLU A 313 7.10 14.17 -11.47
C GLU A 313 6.28 15.02 -10.47
N ARG A 314 6.55 14.89 -9.17
CA ARG A 314 5.85 15.61 -8.08
C ARG A 314 6.81 16.19 -7.04
N LEU A 315 7.90 16.79 -7.50
CA LEU A 315 8.96 17.37 -6.65
C LEU A 315 8.46 18.50 -5.72
N GLU A 316 7.32 19.12 -6.01
CA GLU A 316 6.67 20.11 -5.14
C GLU A 316 6.22 19.51 -3.79
N GLU A 317 6.02 18.19 -3.74
CA GLU A 317 5.62 17.45 -2.54
C GLU A 317 6.82 16.96 -1.73
N LEU A 318 8.01 16.93 -2.35
CA LEU A 318 9.23 16.32 -1.81
C LEU A 318 9.62 16.88 -0.43
N ALA A 319 9.65 18.20 -0.29
CA ALA A 319 10.06 18.85 0.96
C ALA A 319 9.08 18.56 2.09
N LEU A 320 7.77 18.57 1.78
CA LEU A 320 6.73 18.28 2.75
C LEU A 320 6.72 16.80 3.14
N ALA A 321 6.91 15.89 2.18
CA ALA A 321 7.04 14.46 2.43
C ALA A 321 8.26 14.14 3.31
N ALA A 322 9.41 14.76 3.03
CA ALA A 322 10.62 14.60 3.82
C ALA A 322 10.41 15.11 5.26
N GLN A 323 9.79 16.28 5.41
CA GLN A 323 9.47 16.86 6.72
C GLN A 323 8.50 15.98 7.51
N LEU A 324 7.46 15.44 6.85
CA LEU A 324 6.51 14.52 7.47
C LEU A 324 7.24 13.30 8.06
N PHE A 325 8.12 12.65 7.28
CA PHE A 325 8.88 11.51 7.76
C PHE A 325 9.85 11.88 8.89
N LEU A 326 10.46 13.07 8.85
CA LEU A 326 11.32 13.54 9.93
C LEU A 326 10.53 13.73 11.24
N GLU A 327 9.37 14.37 11.17
CA GLU A 327 8.50 14.56 12.32
C GLU A 327 7.96 13.25 12.90
N GLU A 328 7.68 12.26 12.04
CA GLU A 328 7.35 10.91 12.49
C GLU A 328 8.49 10.25 13.27
N LEU A 329 9.74 10.40 12.81
CA LEU A 329 10.90 9.84 13.48
C LEU A 329 11.24 10.57 14.78
N ASN A 330 10.90 11.85 14.88
CA ASN A 330 11.06 12.64 16.10
C ASN A 330 10.09 12.22 17.21
N ARG A 331 8.95 11.61 16.89
CA ARG A 331 8.04 11.10 17.92
C ARG A 331 8.76 10.04 18.75
N ASP A 332 8.59 10.13 20.07
CA ASP A 332 9.13 9.17 21.05
C ASP A 332 10.67 9.07 21.09
N ALA A 333 11.38 10.09 20.61
CA ALA A 333 12.83 10.14 20.63
C ALA A 333 13.40 11.27 21.48
N ASP A 334 14.49 10.99 22.20
CA ASP A 334 15.17 11.97 23.07
C ASP A 334 15.73 13.15 22.29
N GLN A 335 16.18 12.91 21.06
CA GLN A 335 16.74 13.93 20.18
C GLN A 335 15.73 14.36 19.11
N GLN A 336 15.47 15.67 19.10
CA GLN A 336 14.56 16.34 18.17
C GLN A 336 15.35 17.06 17.07
N VAL A 337 14.99 16.78 15.81
CA VAL A 337 15.60 17.41 14.62
C VAL A 337 14.55 18.25 13.92
N SER A 338 14.75 19.55 13.78
CA SER A 338 13.70 20.50 13.36
C SER A 338 13.41 20.45 11.86
N HIS A 339 14.44 20.55 11.02
CA HIS A 339 14.25 20.67 9.57
C HIS A 339 15.51 20.26 8.77
N PHE A 340 15.36 20.28 7.44
CA PHE A 340 16.45 20.10 6.48
C PHE A 340 17.05 21.44 6.08
N HIS A 341 18.38 21.50 5.88
CA HIS A 341 19.02 22.67 5.30
C HIS A 341 18.68 22.80 3.80
N ASP A 342 18.65 24.02 3.25
CA ASP A 342 18.26 24.28 1.86
C ASP A 342 19.13 23.52 0.84
N SER A 343 20.41 23.32 1.14
CA SER A 343 21.31 22.52 0.29
C SER A 343 20.91 21.05 0.22
N VAL A 344 20.31 20.49 1.27
CA VAL A 344 19.76 19.12 1.27
C VAL A 344 18.53 19.05 0.39
N LEU A 345 17.59 20.00 0.53
CA LEU A 345 16.40 20.06 -0.33
C LEU A 345 16.77 20.28 -1.80
N ALA A 346 17.81 21.07 -2.09
CA ALA A 346 18.34 21.22 -3.43
C ALA A 346 18.93 19.91 -3.99
N ALA A 347 19.63 19.13 -3.17
CA ALA A 347 20.13 17.81 -3.55
C ALA A 347 18.98 16.82 -3.81
N PHE A 348 17.97 16.81 -2.94
CA PHE A 348 16.78 15.96 -3.10
C PHE A 348 16.04 16.25 -4.42
N ARG A 349 15.91 17.52 -4.82
CA ARG A 349 15.27 17.90 -6.09
C ARG A 349 16.03 17.44 -7.34
N ARG A 350 17.35 17.22 -7.24
CA ARG A 350 18.19 16.78 -8.37
C ARG A 350 18.24 15.25 -8.53
N TYR A 351 17.75 14.51 -7.54
CA TYR A 351 17.76 13.06 -7.53
C TYR A 351 16.48 12.49 -8.17
N HIS A 352 16.61 11.36 -8.88
CA HIS A 352 15.50 10.78 -9.66
C HIS A 352 14.52 9.95 -8.83
N TRP A 353 14.88 9.58 -7.60
CA TRP A 353 14.06 8.79 -6.67
C TRP A 353 13.53 7.48 -7.29
N PRO A 354 14.40 6.55 -7.75
CA PRO A 354 13.97 5.27 -8.31
C PRO A 354 13.13 4.41 -7.34
N GLY A 355 13.32 4.57 -6.03
CA GLY A 355 12.47 3.94 -5.00
C GLY A 355 11.40 4.87 -4.42
N ASN A 356 11.20 6.05 -5.02
CA ASN A 356 10.13 7.00 -4.68
C ASN A 356 10.07 7.33 -3.18
N LEU A 357 8.89 7.26 -2.55
CA LEU A 357 8.68 7.62 -1.15
C LEU A 357 9.33 6.61 -0.18
N ASP A 358 9.42 5.34 -0.56
CA ASP A 358 10.08 4.32 0.27
C ASP A 358 11.57 4.62 0.41
N GLU A 359 12.20 5.00 -0.71
CA GLU A 359 13.59 5.44 -0.71
C GLU A 359 13.77 6.76 0.06
N LEU A 360 12.88 7.74 -0.13
CA LEU A 360 12.90 8.99 0.62
C LEU A 360 12.85 8.74 2.12
N ARG A 361 11.95 7.87 2.59
CA ARG A 361 11.85 7.49 3.99
C ARG A 361 13.16 6.92 4.51
N LEU A 362 13.77 5.98 3.78
CA LEU A 362 15.05 5.39 4.17
C LEU A 362 16.17 6.45 4.26
N VAL A 363 16.26 7.35 3.29
CA VAL A 363 17.23 8.45 3.29
C VAL A 363 17.03 9.36 4.50
N VAL A 364 15.78 9.69 4.84
CA VAL A 364 15.47 10.53 6.01
C VAL A 364 15.82 9.81 7.32
N VAL A 365 15.58 8.50 7.42
CA VAL A 365 15.99 7.67 8.56
C VAL A 365 17.51 7.72 8.75
N GLU A 366 18.27 7.42 7.69
CA GLU A 366 19.74 7.44 7.74
C GLU A 366 20.27 8.83 8.09
N ALA A 367 19.71 9.88 7.49
CA ALA A 367 20.12 11.25 7.73
C ALA A 367 19.83 11.72 9.16
N ARG A 368 18.69 11.31 9.73
CA ARG A 368 18.31 11.62 11.11
C ARG A 368 19.22 10.90 12.11
N GLN A 369 19.60 9.65 11.84
CA GLN A 369 20.53 8.90 12.68
C GLN A 369 21.95 9.47 12.67
N ALA A 370 22.38 10.04 11.54
CA ALA A 370 23.71 10.65 11.40
C ALA A 370 23.76 12.12 11.86
N CYS A 371 22.64 12.70 12.30
CA CYS A 371 22.53 14.10 12.66
C CYS A 371 22.58 14.28 14.18
N ASP A 372 23.63 14.93 14.68
CA ASP A 372 23.77 15.25 16.12
C ASP A 372 23.17 16.63 16.49
N GLY A 373 22.76 17.42 15.49
CA GLY A 373 22.25 18.78 15.64
C GLY A 373 20.75 18.92 15.37
N PRO A 374 20.21 20.15 15.46
CA PRO A 374 18.81 20.42 15.17
C PRO A 374 18.50 20.43 13.67
N VAL A 375 19.50 20.48 12.78
CA VAL A 375 19.31 20.65 11.33
C VAL A 375 20.05 19.56 10.55
N ILE A 376 19.37 18.93 9.60
CA ILE A 376 19.98 17.95 8.70
C ILE A 376 20.79 18.68 7.62
N LEU A 377 22.10 18.40 7.60
CA LEU A 377 23.07 18.92 6.65
C LEU A 377 23.45 17.87 5.59
N PRO A 378 24.03 18.27 4.44
CA PRO A 378 24.43 17.34 3.38
C PRO A 378 25.40 16.23 3.82
N GLU A 379 26.21 16.49 4.85
CA GLU A 379 27.16 15.51 5.41
C GLU A 379 26.48 14.34 6.12
N HIS A 380 25.27 14.54 6.64
CA HIS A 380 24.45 13.48 7.24
C HIS A 380 23.78 12.59 6.18
N LEU A 381 23.75 12.99 4.91
CA LEU A 381 23.10 12.22 3.86
C LEU A 381 23.91 10.98 3.43
N PRO A 382 23.24 9.96 2.89
CA PRO A 382 23.91 8.79 2.33
C PRO A 382 24.92 9.18 1.24
N PHE A 383 25.98 8.38 1.07
CA PHE A 383 27.11 8.68 0.17
C PHE A 383 26.71 9.03 -1.28
N ARG A 384 25.62 8.43 -1.77
CA ARG A 384 25.01 8.71 -3.09
C ARG A 384 24.55 10.16 -3.30
N PHE A 385 24.29 10.92 -2.23
CA PHE A 385 23.97 12.34 -2.31
C PHE A 385 25.22 13.24 -2.17
N ARG A 386 26.32 12.70 -1.63
CA ARG A 386 27.57 13.43 -1.38
C ARG A 386 28.51 13.45 -2.59
N THR A 387 28.38 12.50 -3.51
CA THR A 387 29.30 12.33 -4.67
C THR A 387 28.81 12.95 -5.98
N GLY A 388 27.66 13.63 -5.97
CA GLY A 388 27.09 14.17 -7.21
C GLY A 388 26.38 13.10 -8.04
N ALA A 389 25.62 13.57 -9.03
CA ALA A 389 24.55 12.86 -9.71
C ALA A 389 24.94 11.63 -10.57
N ASP A 390 26.16 11.11 -10.49
CA ASP A 390 26.59 9.93 -11.24
C ASP A 390 26.15 8.59 -10.60
N ALA A 391 25.53 8.64 -9.42
CA ALA A 391 24.82 7.49 -8.82
C ALA A 391 23.47 7.17 -9.51
N GLN A 392 23.09 7.89 -10.57
CA GLN A 392 21.82 7.74 -11.32
C GLN A 392 21.58 6.33 -11.92
N LYS A 393 22.57 5.43 -11.91
CA LYS A 393 22.47 4.07 -12.46
C LYS A 393 22.40 2.95 -11.42
N VAL A 394 22.50 3.26 -10.13
CA VAL A 394 22.50 2.22 -9.10
C VAL A 394 21.12 2.16 -8.48
N MET A 395 20.25 1.29 -9.02
CA MET A 395 19.11 0.80 -8.24
C MET A 395 19.62 0.37 -6.86
N PRO A 396 18.88 0.61 -5.76
CA PRO A 396 19.19 -0.05 -4.51
C PRO A 396 19.13 -1.55 -4.80
N ARG A 397 20.30 -2.19 -4.88
CA ARG A 397 20.37 -3.65 -5.02
C ARG A 397 19.62 -4.20 -3.82
N GLN A 398 18.52 -4.91 -4.10
CA GLN A 398 17.94 -5.84 -3.13
C GLN A 398 19.12 -6.58 -2.50
N ARG A 399 19.17 -6.66 -1.16
CA ARG A 399 20.19 -7.47 -0.49
C ARG A 399 20.16 -8.84 -1.19
N PRO A 400 21.22 -9.22 -1.93
CA PRO A 400 21.17 -10.49 -2.63
C PRO A 400 21.01 -11.58 -1.57
N LEU A 401 20.11 -12.52 -1.84
CA LEU A 401 20.06 -13.77 -1.10
C LEU A 401 21.51 -14.31 -1.01
N PRO A 402 21.91 -14.91 0.12
CA PRO A 402 23.26 -15.45 0.25
C PRO A 402 23.53 -16.44 -0.89
N GLU A 403 24.37 -16.03 -1.84
CA GLU A 403 24.85 -16.87 -2.93
C GLU A 403 25.77 -17.95 -2.33
N PRO A 404 25.71 -19.21 -2.80
CA PRO A 404 26.67 -20.22 -2.40
C PRO A 404 28.11 -19.70 -2.57
N LEU A 405 28.97 -19.96 -1.58
CA LEU A 405 30.29 -19.32 -1.50
C LEU A 405 31.17 -19.61 -2.73
N ALA A 406 31.07 -20.81 -3.30
CA ALA A 406 31.87 -21.24 -4.45
C ALA A 406 31.62 -20.39 -5.72
N PRO A 407 30.38 -20.26 -6.25
CA PRO A 407 30.12 -19.42 -7.42
C PRO A 407 30.40 -17.93 -7.18
N LEU A 408 30.19 -17.44 -5.96
CA LEU A 408 30.52 -16.06 -5.58
C LEU A 408 32.02 -15.80 -5.70
N LEU A 409 32.86 -16.69 -5.14
CA LEU A 409 34.31 -16.55 -5.20
C LEU A 409 34.84 -16.65 -6.63
N GLU A 410 34.30 -17.56 -7.46
CA GLU A 410 34.68 -17.66 -8.87
C GLU A 410 34.30 -16.42 -9.67
N ARG A 411 33.12 -15.83 -9.42
CA ARG A 411 32.69 -14.58 -10.07
C ARG A 411 33.58 -13.40 -9.69
N VAL A 412 33.82 -13.22 -8.39
CA VAL A 412 34.69 -12.14 -7.89
C VAL A 412 36.12 -12.32 -8.43
N GLU A 413 36.63 -13.54 -8.46
CA GLU A 413 37.97 -13.79 -8.99
C GLU A 413 38.07 -13.54 -10.50
N ARG A 414 37.04 -13.92 -11.28
CA ARG A 414 36.97 -13.60 -12.71
C ARG A 414 36.98 -12.08 -12.94
N GLU A 415 36.15 -11.34 -12.21
CA GLU A 415 36.08 -9.88 -12.31
C GLU A 415 37.44 -9.22 -11.99
N GLN A 416 38.15 -9.70 -10.97
CA GLN A 416 39.48 -9.19 -10.62
C GLN A 416 40.55 -9.52 -11.66
N LEU A 417 40.51 -10.72 -12.24
CA LEU A 417 41.39 -11.13 -13.33
C LEU A 417 41.19 -10.26 -14.58
N GLU A 418 39.94 -10.05 -14.98
CA GLU A 418 39.59 -9.21 -16.12
C GLU A 418 40.00 -7.76 -15.90
N LEU A 419 39.72 -7.20 -14.71
CA LEU A 419 40.10 -5.84 -14.36
C LEU A 419 41.62 -5.65 -14.36
N ALA A 420 42.38 -6.59 -13.80
CA ALA A 420 43.84 -6.53 -13.78
C ALA A 420 44.42 -6.65 -15.20
N LEU A 421 43.86 -7.50 -16.06
CA LEU A 421 44.26 -7.63 -17.46
C LEU A 421 43.92 -6.38 -18.27
N MET A 422 42.75 -5.77 -18.05
CA MET A 422 42.38 -4.49 -18.68
C MET A 422 43.32 -3.37 -18.25
N THR A 423 43.62 -3.27 -16.95
CA THR A 423 44.52 -2.25 -16.39
C THR A 423 45.96 -2.43 -16.90
N ALA A 424 46.40 -3.68 -17.03
CA ALA A 424 47.69 -4.04 -17.61
C ALA A 424 47.69 -4.08 -19.15
N ARG A 425 46.60 -3.67 -19.82
CA ARG A 425 46.44 -3.67 -21.29
C ARG A 425 46.80 -5.02 -21.94
N GLY A 426 46.41 -6.12 -21.31
CA GLY A 426 46.69 -7.48 -21.77
C GLY A 426 48.08 -8.02 -21.38
N ASN A 427 48.91 -7.25 -20.68
CA ASN A 427 50.19 -7.74 -20.18
C ASN A 427 50.01 -8.63 -18.95
N VAL A 428 50.11 -9.94 -19.17
CA VAL A 428 49.90 -10.99 -18.16
C VAL A 428 50.90 -10.90 -17.00
N SER A 429 52.13 -10.42 -17.22
CA SER A 429 53.12 -10.26 -16.14
C SER A 429 52.76 -9.10 -15.22
N GLN A 430 52.37 -7.97 -15.81
CA GLN A 430 51.96 -6.78 -15.06
C GLN A 430 50.61 -6.98 -14.35
N ALA A 431 49.68 -7.73 -14.96
CA ALA A 431 48.43 -8.12 -14.30
C ALA A 431 48.67 -9.01 -13.08
N ALA A 432 49.65 -9.92 -13.15
CA ALA A 432 50.03 -10.79 -12.04
C ALA A 432 50.63 -9.98 -10.87
N GLU A 433 51.46 -8.97 -11.17
CA GLU A 433 51.99 -8.03 -10.18
C GLU A 433 50.89 -7.22 -9.50
N LEU A 434 49.93 -6.69 -10.26
CA LEU A 434 48.78 -5.94 -9.73
C LEU A 434 47.93 -6.79 -8.77
N LEU A 435 47.80 -8.10 -9.05
CA LEU A 435 47.04 -9.04 -8.23
C LEU A 435 47.88 -9.70 -7.13
N GLY A 436 49.17 -9.40 -7.02
CA GLY A 436 50.05 -9.97 -6.00
C GLY A 436 50.26 -11.48 -6.10
N ILE A 437 50.12 -12.06 -7.30
CA ILE A 437 50.29 -13.50 -7.54
C ILE A 437 51.37 -13.78 -8.58
N SER A 438 51.89 -15.01 -8.60
CA SER A 438 52.86 -15.39 -9.62
C SER A 438 52.20 -15.47 -11.01
N ARG A 439 52.95 -15.12 -12.04
CA ARG A 439 52.52 -15.24 -13.46
C ARG A 439 51.98 -16.64 -13.79
N ALA A 440 52.61 -17.69 -13.27
CA ALA A 440 52.16 -19.06 -13.48
C ALA A 440 50.80 -19.36 -12.81
N ARG A 441 50.55 -18.78 -11.63
CA ARG A 441 49.26 -18.90 -10.92
C ARG A 441 48.15 -18.17 -11.68
N LEU A 442 48.43 -16.96 -12.16
CA LEU A 442 47.49 -16.18 -12.98
C LEU A 442 47.10 -16.94 -14.26
N TYR A 443 48.08 -17.49 -15.01
CA TYR A 443 47.81 -18.30 -16.21
C TYR A 443 46.91 -19.51 -15.95
N ARG A 444 47.14 -20.24 -14.85
CA ARG A 444 46.30 -21.39 -14.49
C ARG A 444 44.87 -20.98 -14.13
N ARG A 445 44.68 -19.85 -13.44
CA ARG A 445 43.35 -19.34 -13.10
C ARG A 445 42.63 -18.78 -14.33
N MET A 446 43.33 -18.13 -15.25
CA MET A 446 42.78 -17.69 -16.54
C MET A 446 42.24 -18.86 -17.36
N GLN A 447 43.00 -19.97 -17.44
CA GLN A 447 42.55 -21.20 -18.12
C GLN A 447 41.35 -21.83 -17.44
N HIS A 448 41.36 -21.92 -16.11
CA HIS A 448 40.28 -22.50 -15.32
C HIS A 448 38.96 -21.70 -15.42
N LEU A 449 39.04 -20.37 -15.52
CA LEU A 449 37.89 -19.48 -15.51
C LEU A 449 37.45 -19.00 -16.90
N GLY A 450 38.16 -19.41 -17.96
CA GLY A 450 37.86 -19.07 -19.35
C GLY A 450 38.22 -17.64 -19.75
N VAL A 451 39.15 -16.99 -19.04
CA VAL A 451 39.52 -15.58 -19.27
C VAL A 451 40.69 -15.49 -20.23
N SER A 452 40.51 -14.79 -21.36
CA SER A 452 41.54 -14.58 -22.37
C SER A 452 42.12 -13.16 -22.30
N PRO A 453 43.43 -12.96 -22.57
CA PRO A 453 44.02 -11.63 -22.67
C PRO A 453 43.56 -10.99 -23.99
N ALA A 454 42.38 -10.37 -24.01
CA ALA A 454 41.94 -9.61 -25.16
C ALA A 454 42.76 -8.30 -25.26
N VAL A 455 43.49 -8.13 -26.36
CA VAL A 455 44.00 -6.83 -26.79
C VAL A 455 42.77 -6.01 -27.21
N GLY A 456 42.50 -4.91 -26.50
CA GLY A 456 41.42 -3.99 -26.87
C GLY A 456 41.59 -3.44 -28.30
N PRO A 457 40.53 -2.94 -28.94
CA PRO A 457 40.58 -2.50 -30.34
C PRO A 457 41.66 -1.42 -30.52
N MET A 458 42.62 -1.70 -31.38
CA MET A 458 43.59 -0.74 -31.88
C MET A 458 42.84 0.39 -32.58
N LEU A 459 42.89 1.59 -32.01
CA LEU A 459 42.72 2.83 -32.76
C LEU A 459 43.75 2.79 -33.89
N SER A 460 43.28 2.60 -35.12
CA SER A 460 44.09 2.78 -36.33
C SER A 460 44.42 4.28 -36.46
N SER A 461 45.48 4.72 -35.81
CA SER A 461 46.21 5.93 -36.16
C SER A 461 47.37 5.52 -37.08
N ASN A 462 47.10 5.42 -38.37
CA ASN A 462 48.17 5.36 -39.37
C ASN A 462 48.52 6.79 -39.79
N ALA A 463 49.63 7.29 -39.26
CA ALA A 463 50.54 8.17 -40.00
C ALA A 463 51.87 7.42 -40.12
N PRO A 464 52.54 7.46 -41.27
CA PRO A 464 53.56 8.49 -41.40
C PRO A 464 53.62 9.18 -42.77
N SER A 465 54.12 10.41 -42.67
CA SER A 465 54.58 11.37 -43.68
C SER A 465 55.48 10.84 -44.80
N SER A 466 55.19 11.24 -46.04
CA SER A 466 56.09 12.09 -46.86
C SER A 466 55.45 12.49 -48.20
N PRO A 467 55.92 13.61 -48.82
CA PRO A 467 55.09 14.55 -49.56
C PRO A 467 55.27 14.42 -51.08
N ASN A 468 54.16 14.36 -51.83
CA ASN A 468 54.17 14.77 -53.23
C ASN A 468 52.77 14.93 -53.81
N ALA A 469 52.62 15.98 -54.62
CA ALA A 469 51.58 16.20 -55.63
C ALA A 469 50.22 16.79 -55.14
N PRO A 470 49.58 17.64 -55.99
CA PRO A 470 48.99 18.89 -55.56
C PRO A 470 47.47 18.86 -55.36
N LEU A 471 46.99 19.89 -54.65
CA LEU A 471 45.58 20.28 -54.53
C LEU A 471 44.84 20.30 -55.88
N PRO A 472 43.59 19.81 -55.96
CA PRO A 472 42.65 20.29 -56.95
C PRO A 472 41.85 21.47 -56.40
N SER A 473 41.68 22.45 -57.29
CA SER A 473 40.97 23.72 -57.15
C SER A 473 39.48 23.56 -56.82
N PRO A 474 38.83 24.63 -56.30
CA PRO A 474 37.41 24.62 -55.97
C PRO A 474 36.59 25.01 -57.21
N ASP A 475 35.71 24.14 -57.69
CA ASP A 475 34.62 24.58 -58.57
C ASP A 475 33.41 23.64 -58.52
N ALA A 476 32.30 24.25 -58.06
CA ALA A 476 30.89 23.97 -58.36
C ALA A 476 30.19 22.72 -57.76
N PRO A 477 28.85 22.75 -57.64
CA PRO A 477 28.02 23.78 -57.00
C PRO A 477 27.07 23.17 -55.94
N LEU A 478 26.60 24.00 -55.00
CA LEU A 478 25.56 23.65 -54.04
C LEU A 478 24.22 23.34 -54.74
N PRO A 479 23.49 22.25 -54.38
CA PRO A 479 22.07 22.16 -54.63
C PRO A 479 21.23 22.56 -53.40
N SER A 480 20.12 23.21 -53.72
CA SER A 480 19.18 23.95 -52.88
C SER A 480 18.32 23.07 -51.94
N PRO A 481 17.64 23.68 -50.94
CA PRO A 481 16.95 22.97 -49.87
C PRO A 481 15.52 22.66 -50.29
N ASN A 482 15.21 21.39 -50.53
CA ASN A 482 13.85 20.84 -50.37
C ASN A 482 13.86 19.32 -50.60
N ALA A 483 13.87 18.56 -49.51
CA ALA A 483 13.40 17.19 -49.48
C ALA A 483 12.69 16.93 -48.13
N PRO A 484 11.47 16.38 -48.12
CA PRO A 484 10.62 16.27 -46.93
C PRO A 484 11.08 15.16 -45.98
N LEU A 485 10.82 15.36 -44.68
CA LEU A 485 11.07 14.41 -43.59
C LEU A 485 10.22 13.13 -43.74
N PRO A 486 10.74 11.94 -43.38
CA PRO A 486 9.95 10.71 -43.38
C PRO A 486 9.05 10.58 -42.13
N PRO A 487 7.89 9.91 -42.21
CA PRO A 487 7.01 9.65 -41.07
C PRO A 487 7.57 8.56 -40.12
N PRO A 488 7.17 8.56 -38.84
CA PRO A 488 7.72 7.68 -37.83
C PRO A 488 6.94 6.35 -37.82
N ASN A 489 7.49 5.32 -38.45
CA ASN A 489 7.34 3.90 -38.08
C ASN A 489 7.77 3.02 -39.26
N ALA A 490 9.03 2.59 -39.24
CA ALA A 490 9.47 1.41 -39.97
C ALA A 490 10.33 0.56 -39.00
N PRO A 491 10.08 -0.75 -38.89
CA PRO A 491 10.80 -1.62 -37.95
C PRO A 491 12.27 -1.76 -38.35
N LEU A 492 13.17 -1.71 -37.35
CA LEU A 492 14.61 -1.97 -37.52
C LEU A 492 14.82 -3.45 -37.93
N PRO A 493 15.64 -3.76 -38.93
CA PRO A 493 15.95 -5.14 -39.30
C PRO A 493 16.93 -5.80 -38.31
N SER A 494 16.65 -7.06 -37.98
CA SER A 494 17.45 -7.94 -37.12
C SER A 494 18.86 -8.21 -37.69
N PRO A 495 19.89 -8.42 -36.85
CA PRO A 495 21.30 -8.31 -37.26
C PRO A 495 21.91 -9.52 -37.97
N ASN A 496 21.13 -10.46 -38.51
CA ASN A 496 21.66 -11.68 -39.13
C ASN A 496 20.85 -12.12 -40.36
N ALA A 497 21.03 -11.44 -41.48
CA ALA A 497 20.64 -11.95 -42.80
C ALA A 497 21.84 -11.89 -43.77
N PRO A 498 22.17 -12.98 -44.47
CA PRO A 498 23.33 -13.06 -45.36
C PRO A 498 23.12 -12.28 -46.66
N LEU A 499 24.17 -11.60 -47.12
CA LEU A 499 24.20 -10.81 -48.35
C LEU A 499 24.06 -11.71 -49.60
N PRO A 500 23.17 -11.39 -50.56
CA PRO A 500 23.21 -11.98 -51.90
C PRO A 500 24.13 -11.19 -52.85
N SER A 501 24.84 -11.93 -53.70
CA SER A 501 25.79 -11.47 -54.71
C SER A 501 25.14 -10.67 -55.86
N PRO A 502 25.90 -9.82 -56.57
CA PRO A 502 25.37 -8.85 -57.52
C PRO A 502 25.40 -9.41 -58.94
N ASP A 503 24.32 -10.01 -59.41
CA ASP A 503 24.11 -10.27 -60.83
C ASP A 503 22.61 -10.39 -61.14
N ALA A 504 21.97 -9.27 -61.47
CA ALA A 504 21.03 -9.17 -62.60
C ALA A 504 20.41 -7.76 -62.70
N PRO A 505 20.32 -7.18 -63.91
CA PRO A 505 19.95 -5.79 -64.12
C PRO A 505 18.44 -5.56 -64.29
N LEU A 506 18.07 -4.35 -63.85
CA LEU A 506 17.06 -3.39 -64.32
C LEU A 506 16.03 -3.82 -65.37
N SER A 507 14.78 -3.42 -65.08
CA SER A 507 13.86 -2.62 -65.91
C SER A 507 12.44 -3.08 -65.58
N SER A 508 11.39 -2.28 -65.44
CA SER A 508 11.07 -0.86 -65.59
C SER A 508 9.53 -0.82 -65.44
N PRO A 509 8.90 0.35 -65.23
CA PRO A 509 7.59 0.46 -64.60
C PRO A 509 6.47 0.58 -65.63
N ASP A 510 5.36 -0.13 -65.47
CA ASP A 510 4.12 0.20 -66.17
C ASP A 510 2.86 -0.15 -65.33
N ALA A 511 2.34 0.90 -64.69
CA ALA A 511 0.92 1.26 -64.53
C ALA A 511 -0.06 0.29 -63.81
N PRO A 512 -1.30 0.72 -63.53
CA PRO A 512 -1.68 1.73 -62.54
C PRO A 512 -2.67 1.16 -61.49
N LEU A 513 -2.88 1.92 -60.41
CA LEU A 513 -3.94 1.67 -59.41
C LEU A 513 -5.34 1.56 -60.06
N PRO A 514 -6.24 0.77 -59.47
CA PRO A 514 -7.39 1.42 -58.83
C PRO A 514 -7.79 0.82 -57.47
N SER A 515 -7.96 1.74 -56.52
CA SER A 515 -9.15 2.03 -55.70
C SER A 515 -10.06 0.93 -55.10
N PRO A 516 -10.67 1.24 -53.95
CA PRO A 516 -11.10 0.29 -52.93
C PRO A 516 -12.59 -0.06 -53.03
N ASP A 517 -13.00 -1.25 -52.59
CA ASP A 517 -14.26 -1.39 -51.85
C ASP A 517 -14.47 -2.80 -51.26
N ALA A 518 -15.32 -2.81 -50.23
CA ALA A 518 -16.15 -3.90 -49.73
C ALA A 518 -15.53 -4.94 -48.76
N ALA A 519 -15.77 -4.66 -47.47
CA ALA A 519 -16.63 -5.45 -46.58
C ALA A 519 -16.44 -6.98 -46.51
N GLU A 520 -16.01 -7.44 -45.32
CA GLU A 520 -16.60 -8.49 -44.46
C GLU A 520 -17.23 -9.75 -45.08
N PRO A 521 -17.08 -10.93 -44.44
CA PRO A 521 -17.40 -11.13 -43.02
C PRO A 521 -16.31 -11.75 -42.14
#